data_AF-A0A661AIL8-F1
#
_entry.id   AF-A0A661AIL8-F1
#
_cell.length_a   1.000
_cell.length_b   1.000
_cell.length_c   1.000
_cell.angle_alpha   90.00
_cell.angle_beta   90.00
_cell.angle_gamma   90.00
#
_symmetry.space_group_name_H-M   'P 1'
#
loop_
_entity.id
_entity.type
_entity.pdbx_description
1 polymer ?
#
loop_
_entity_poly.entity_id
_entity_poly.type
_entity_poly.pdbx_seq_one_letter_code
_entity_poly.pdbx_strand_id
1 'polypeptide(L)'
;MVQFKKRNLASIFIPLVIFFISGCHGDSSNLKAIWYSDALSDLPAKYKRIKIAIVYSERWVNDDGTISDLRINSSNQSLDAFIEGISKDYFFGKESLTSGSFQPPDSGCFTGI
;
A
#
# COMPACT_ATOMS: atom_id res chain seq x y z
N MET A 1 -19.20 -4.58 -49.68
CA MET A 1 -20.00 -5.05 -48.52
C MET A 1 -19.02 -5.65 -47.51
N VAL A 2 -18.61 -4.88 -46.50
CA VAL A 2 -17.56 -5.25 -45.53
C VAL A 2 -18.23 -5.88 -44.31
N GLN A 3 -17.93 -7.15 -44.04
CA GLN A 3 -18.45 -7.87 -42.87
C GLN A 3 -17.63 -7.49 -41.63
N PHE A 4 -18.24 -6.76 -40.70
CA PHE A 4 -17.67 -6.49 -39.38
C PHE A 4 -17.81 -7.71 -38.48
N LYS A 5 -16.68 -8.35 -38.17
CA LYS A 5 -16.60 -9.45 -37.20
C LYS A 5 -16.92 -8.91 -35.79
N LYS A 6 -18.07 -9.31 -35.23
CA LYS A 6 -18.44 -9.07 -33.82
C LYS A 6 -17.32 -9.59 -32.92
N ARG A 7 -16.55 -8.68 -32.31
CA ARG A 7 -15.64 -9.02 -31.22
C ARG A 7 -16.49 -9.22 -29.98
N ASN A 8 -16.51 -10.44 -29.46
CA ASN A 8 -17.11 -10.75 -28.16
C ASN A 8 -16.44 -9.87 -27.11
N LEU A 9 -17.19 -8.91 -26.57
CA LEU A 9 -16.86 -8.17 -25.35
C LEU A 9 -16.96 -9.16 -24.19
N ALA A 10 -15.93 -9.99 -24.01
CA ALA A 10 -15.70 -10.64 -22.74
C ALA A 10 -15.46 -9.51 -21.73
N SER A 11 -16.44 -9.33 -20.85
CA SER A 11 -16.49 -8.29 -19.83
C SER A 11 -15.14 -8.20 -19.09
N ILE A 12 -14.42 -7.11 -19.34
CA ILE A 12 -13.21 -6.75 -18.61
C ILE A 12 -13.70 -6.23 -17.24
N PHE A 13 -14.03 -7.15 -16.34
CA PHE A 13 -14.15 -6.83 -14.91
C PHE A 13 -12.74 -6.71 -14.35
N ILE A 14 -12.15 -5.51 -14.45
CA ILE A 14 -10.97 -5.15 -13.64
C ILE A 14 -11.52 -4.40 -12.42
N PRO A 15 -11.76 -5.07 -11.27
CA PRO A 15 -12.04 -4.34 -10.04
C PRO A 15 -10.70 -3.82 -9.52
N LEU A 16 -10.26 -2.67 -10.02
CA LEU A 16 -9.22 -1.89 -9.37
C LEU A 16 -9.84 -1.27 -8.11
N VAL A 17 -9.58 -1.86 -6.94
CA VAL A 17 -9.97 -1.27 -5.66
C VAL A 17 -8.73 -0.66 -5.04
N ILE A 18 -8.73 0.68 -4.91
CA ILE A 18 -7.73 1.44 -4.18
C ILE A 18 -8.15 1.40 -2.71
N PHE A 19 -7.29 0.85 -1.85
CA PHE A 19 -7.52 0.82 -0.41
C PHE A 19 -6.56 1.79 0.27
N PHE A 20 -7.13 2.82 0.89
CA PHE A 20 -6.38 3.75 1.74
C PHE A 20 -6.32 3.16 3.14
N ILE A 21 -5.10 2.89 3.60
CA ILE A 21 -4.84 2.32 4.92
C ILE A 21 -4.16 3.39 5.78
N SER A 22 -4.83 3.81 6.84
CA SER A 22 -4.22 4.58 7.93
C SER A 22 -4.72 4.07 9.29
N GLY A 23 -3.80 4.02 10.25
CA GLY A 23 -4.09 3.70 11.66
C GLY A 23 -3.73 4.90 12.52
N CYS A 24 -4.71 5.41 13.28
CA CYS A 24 -4.53 6.48 14.25
C CYS A 24 -4.79 5.92 15.64
N HIS A 25 -3.80 5.92 16.53
CA HIS A 25 -3.99 5.63 17.95
C HIS A 25 -3.02 6.48 18.78
N GLY A 26 -3.54 7.12 19.84
CA GLY A 26 -2.73 7.86 20.79
C GLY A 26 -1.78 6.94 21.57
N ASP A 27 -0.52 7.32 21.63
CA ASP A 27 0.53 6.88 22.58
C ASP A 27 0.92 5.40 22.69
N SER A 28 0.43 4.50 21.84
CA SER A 28 0.91 3.11 21.83
C SER A 28 1.58 2.77 20.50
N SER A 29 2.86 3.10 20.41
CA SER A 29 3.76 2.76 19.30
C SER A 29 3.69 1.28 18.87
N ASN A 30 3.29 0.40 19.78
CA ASN A 30 3.07 -1.02 19.55
C ASN A 30 1.76 -1.32 18.79
N LEU A 31 0.67 -0.59 19.03
CA LEU A 31 -0.61 -0.86 18.35
C LEU A 31 -0.54 -0.57 16.85
N LYS A 32 0.13 0.52 16.46
CA LYS A 32 0.32 0.84 15.05
C LYS A 32 1.25 -0.17 14.36
N ALA A 33 2.28 -0.64 15.06
CA ALA A 33 3.15 -1.71 14.58
C ALA A 33 2.37 -3.03 14.36
N ILE A 34 1.57 -3.45 15.35
CA ILE A 34 0.68 -4.62 15.24
C ILE A 34 -0.26 -4.46 14.04
N TRP A 35 -0.87 -3.29 13.89
CA TRP A 35 -1.77 -3.01 12.78
C TRP A 35 -1.08 -3.13 11.41
N TYR A 36 0.15 -2.61 11.26
CA TYR A 36 0.91 -2.78 10.02
C TYR A 36 1.21 -4.25 9.73
N SER A 37 1.62 -5.00 10.75
CA SER A 37 1.90 -6.44 10.62
C SER A 37 0.66 -7.20 10.15
N ASP A 38 -0.49 -6.96 10.78
CA ASP A 38 -1.77 -7.60 10.44
C ASP A 38 -2.23 -7.21 9.03
N ALA A 39 -2.26 -5.91 8.72
CA ALA A 39 -2.73 -5.42 7.43
C ALA A 39 -1.89 -5.96 6.26
N LEU A 40 -0.56 -5.95 6.39
CA LEU A 40 0.36 -6.43 5.35
C LEU A 40 0.39 -7.97 5.26
N SER A 41 -0.02 -8.69 6.30
CA SER A 41 -0.27 -10.14 6.24
C SER A 41 -1.62 -10.48 5.59
N ASP A 42 -2.65 -9.69 5.88
CA ASP A 42 -4.01 -9.92 5.41
C ASP A 42 -4.20 -9.58 3.93
N LEU A 43 -3.50 -8.58 3.39
CA LEU A 43 -3.58 -8.22 1.97
C LEU A 43 -3.38 -9.43 1.03
N PRO A 44 -2.25 -10.17 1.11
CA PRO A 44 -2.08 -11.38 0.31
C PRO A 44 -3.00 -12.52 0.74
N ALA A 45 -3.35 -12.66 2.02
CA ALA A 45 -4.10 -13.81 2.52
C ALA A 45 -5.61 -13.74 2.20
N LYS A 46 -6.23 -12.60 2.50
CA LYS A 46 -7.69 -12.38 2.46
C LYS A 46 -8.14 -11.56 1.25
N TYR A 47 -7.35 -10.58 0.81
CA TYR A 47 -7.79 -9.58 -0.17
C TYR A 47 -7.22 -9.78 -1.58
N LYS A 48 -7.47 -10.94 -2.20
CA LYS A 48 -6.90 -11.34 -3.51
C LYS A 48 -7.17 -10.40 -4.69
N ARG A 49 -8.20 -9.55 -4.58
CA ARG A 49 -8.59 -8.57 -5.61
C ARG A 49 -7.89 -7.22 -5.48
N ILE A 50 -7.31 -6.89 -4.33
CA ILE A 50 -6.56 -5.64 -4.15
C ILE A 50 -5.21 -5.80 -4.85
N LYS A 51 -4.90 -4.86 -5.74
CA LYS A 51 -3.65 -4.86 -6.54
C LYS A 51 -2.71 -3.71 -6.20
N ILE A 52 -3.23 -2.67 -5.54
CA ILE A 52 -2.48 -1.48 -5.13
C ILE A 52 -2.97 -1.09 -3.74
N ALA A 53 -2.04 -0.84 -2.82
CA ALA A 53 -2.31 -0.29 -1.52
C ALA A 53 -1.51 0.99 -1.37
N ILE A 54 -2.19 2.10 -1.04
CA ILE A 54 -1.56 3.41 -0.87
C ILE A 54 -1.57 3.74 0.61
N VAL A 55 -0.40 4.05 1.16
CA VAL A 55 -0.26 4.44 2.56
C VAL A 55 -0.23 5.96 2.63
N TYR A 56 -1.22 6.53 3.31
CA TYR A 56 -1.27 7.96 3.54
C TYR A 56 -0.35 8.32 4.72
N SER A 57 0.81 8.93 4.42
CA SER A 57 1.85 9.22 5.39
C SER A 57 1.97 10.73 5.64
N GLU A 58 1.15 11.24 6.55
CA GLU A 58 1.13 12.67 6.94
C GLU A 58 1.18 12.84 8.46
N ARG A 59 1.65 14.01 8.91
CA ARG A 59 1.48 14.47 10.29
C ARG A 59 0.63 15.74 10.28
N TRP A 60 -0.61 15.61 10.74
CA TRP A 60 -1.61 16.67 10.73
C TRP A 60 -1.85 17.21 12.14
N VAL A 61 -2.03 18.53 12.27
CA VAL A 61 -2.44 19.18 13.52
C VAL A 61 -3.94 19.47 13.44
N ASN A 62 -4.69 18.91 14.38
CA ASN A 62 -6.14 19.03 14.43
C ASN A 62 -6.57 20.41 14.96
N ASP A 63 -7.83 20.78 14.71
CA ASP A 63 -8.42 22.05 15.16
C ASP A 63 -8.40 22.21 16.68
N ASP A 64 -8.42 21.09 17.43
CA ASP A 64 -8.32 21.04 18.89
C ASP A 64 -6.86 21.10 19.42
N GLY A 65 -5.88 21.28 18.53
CA GLY A 65 -4.46 21.34 18.84
C GLY A 65 -3.78 19.98 19.05
N THR A 66 -4.52 18.87 18.98
CA THR A 66 -3.95 17.53 19.03
C THR A 66 -3.24 17.18 17.71
N ILE A 67 -2.41 16.14 17.72
CA ILE A 67 -1.64 15.71 16.55
C ILE A 67 -2.08 14.33 16.10
N SER A 68 -2.43 14.21 14.83
CA SER A 68 -2.61 12.93 14.14
C SER A 68 -1.35 12.58 13.36
N ASP A 69 -0.51 11.71 13.93
CA ASP A 69 0.70 11.23 13.27
C ASP A 69 0.43 9.94 12.48
N LEU A 70 0.02 10.10 11.23
CA LEU A 70 -0.26 9.00 10.31
C LEU A 70 1.01 8.48 9.62
N ARG A 71 2.15 9.15 9.77
CA ARG A 71 3.41 8.75 9.15
C ARG A 71 3.80 7.33 9.50
N ILE A 72 4.35 6.61 8.52
CA ILE A 72 4.87 5.25 8.72
C ILE A 72 5.93 5.23 9.83
N ASN A 73 6.78 6.27 9.86
CA ASN A 73 7.84 6.45 10.85
C ASN A 73 7.40 7.24 12.10
N SER A 74 6.11 7.20 12.47
CA SER A 74 5.63 7.79 13.73
C SER A 74 6.25 7.15 14.99
N SER A 75 6.77 5.92 14.88
CA SER A 75 7.62 5.26 15.88
C SER A 75 8.58 4.28 15.19
N ASN A 76 9.66 3.89 15.88
CA ASN A 76 10.57 2.85 15.37
C ASN A 76 9.84 1.53 15.15
N GLN A 77 8.98 1.12 16.09
CA GLN A 77 8.22 -0.13 15.96
C GLN A 77 7.27 -0.12 14.75
N SER A 78 6.64 1.03 14.47
CA SER A 78 5.76 1.17 13.29
C SER A 78 6.55 1.08 11.99
N LEU A 79 7.71 1.72 11.95
CA LEU A 79 8.61 1.69 10.80
C LEU A 79 9.12 0.27 10.55
N ASP A 80 9.60 -0.41 11.59
CA ASP A 80 10.14 -1.76 11.51
C ASP A 80 9.06 -2.75 11.02
N ALA A 81 7.85 -2.69 11.59
CA ALA A 81 6.73 -3.55 11.19
C ALA A 81 6.29 -3.29 9.73
N PHE A 82 6.31 -2.03 9.29
CA PHE A 82 6.01 -1.68 7.91
C PHE A 82 7.07 -2.25 6.95
N ILE A 83 8.36 -2.03 7.23
CA ILE A 83 9.48 -2.52 6.43
C ILE A 83 9.45 -4.05 6.36
N GLU A 84 9.27 -4.74 7.48
CA GLU A 84 9.15 -6.19 7.54
C GLU A 84 7.96 -6.68 6.69
N GLY A 85 6.79 -6.06 6.83
CA GLY A 85 5.59 -6.46 6.10
C GLY A 85 5.73 -6.30 4.57
N ILE A 86 6.28 -5.18 4.10
CA ILE A 86 6.50 -4.95 2.65
C ILE A 86 7.67 -5.76 2.10
N SER A 87 8.57 -6.27 2.94
CA SER A 87 9.70 -7.09 2.50
C SER A 87 9.27 -8.42 1.86
N LYS A 88 8.03 -8.87 2.09
CA LYS A 88 7.46 -10.08 1.48
C LYS A 88 7.40 -9.97 -0.06
N ASP A 89 7.61 -11.08 -0.76
CA ASP A 89 7.63 -11.14 -2.24
C ASP A 89 6.30 -10.75 -2.91
N TYR A 90 5.21 -10.72 -2.14
CA TYR A 90 3.92 -10.25 -2.64
C TYR A 90 3.93 -8.76 -3.04
N PHE A 91 4.75 -7.95 -2.36
CA PHE A 91 4.83 -6.52 -2.60
C PHE A 91 6.00 -6.20 -3.52
N PHE A 92 5.71 -5.45 -4.58
CA PHE A 92 6.66 -4.97 -5.58
C PHE A 92 6.86 -3.45 -5.44
N GLY A 93 7.95 -2.90 -6.01
CA GLY A 93 8.24 -1.46 -5.93
C GLY A 93 8.95 -1.01 -4.64
N LYS A 94 9.29 -1.96 -3.75
CA LYS A 94 10.00 -1.73 -2.48
C LYS A 94 11.50 -1.47 -2.62
N GLU A 95 12.07 -1.69 -3.80
CA GLU A 95 13.51 -1.65 -4.05
C GLU A 95 14.17 -0.33 -3.62
N SER A 96 13.46 0.79 -3.79
CA SER A 96 13.97 2.10 -3.37
C SER A 96 14.01 2.28 -1.86
N LEU A 97 13.17 1.56 -1.11
CA LEU A 97 13.11 1.62 0.35
C LEU A 97 14.15 0.68 1.00
N THR A 98 14.51 -0.41 0.33
CA THR A 98 15.42 -1.43 0.85
C THR A 98 16.86 -1.29 0.38
N SER A 99 17.09 -0.77 -0.84
CA SER A 99 18.44 -0.72 -1.46
C SER A 99 18.99 0.69 -1.68
N GLY A 100 18.18 1.74 -1.42
CA GLY A 100 18.60 3.14 -1.57
C GLY A 100 18.80 3.62 -3.01
N SER A 101 18.55 2.77 -4.02
CA SER A 101 18.55 3.15 -5.43
C SER A 101 17.27 2.66 -6.10
N PHE A 102 16.46 3.60 -6.60
CA PHE A 102 15.30 3.28 -7.41
C PHE A 102 15.75 3.04 -8.85
N GLN A 103 15.61 1.81 -9.35
CA GLN A 103 15.66 1.53 -10.78
C GLN A 103 14.24 1.24 -11.27
N PRO A 104 13.66 2.06 -12.16
CA PRO A 104 12.36 1.76 -12.73
C PRO A 104 12.47 0.46 -13.54
N PRO A 105 11.44 -0.40 -13.53
CA PRO A 105 11.45 -1.61 -14.34
C PRO A 105 11.52 -1.25 -15.84
N ASP A 106 12.27 -2.04 -16.61
CA ASP A 106 12.45 -1.87 -18.07
C ASP A 106 11.13 -1.88 -18.86
N SER A 107 10.05 -2.37 -18.25
CA SER A 107 8.70 -2.39 -18.80
C SER A 107 8.06 -1.00 -18.94
N GLY A 108 8.65 0.04 -18.33
CA GLY A 108 8.09 1.40 -18.31
C GLY A 108 6.81 1.55 -17.47
N CYS A 109 6.33 0.45 -16.88
CA CYS A 109 5.18 0.43 -15.99
C CYS A 109 5.64 0.71 -14.57
N PHE A 110 5.40 1.93 -14.09
CA PHE A 110 5.62 2.28 -12.69
C PHE A 110 4.60 1.56 -11.81
N THR A 111 5.01 0.44 -11.21
CA THR A 111 4.37 -0.09 -10.01
C THR A 111 5.01 0.63 -8.81
N GLY A 112 4.76 1.94 -8.71
CA GLY A 112 5.27 2.78 -7.64
C GLY A 112 4.55 2.51 -6.32
N ILE A 113 5.21 2.96 -5.25
CA ILE A 113 4.58 3.30 -3.97
C ILE A 113 3.75 4.58 -4.16
#